data_AF-A0A9P6XP89-F1
#
_entry.id   AF-A0A9P6XP89-F1
#
_cell.length_a   1.000
_cell.length_b   1.000
_cell.length_c   1.000
_cell.angle_alpha   90.00
_cell.angle_beta   90.00
_cell.angle_gamma   90.00
#
_symmetry.space_group_name_H-M   'P 1'
#
loop_
_entity.id
_entity.type
_entity.pdbx_description
1 polymer ?
#
loop_
_entity_poly.entity_id
_entity_poly.type
_entity_poly.pdbx_seq_one_letter_code
_entity_poly.pdbx_strand_id
1 'polypeptide(L)' 'MAPKVQYHSIIARAKADGPLEKTDDGLVPYWSSHLPNAVSEKVIVSGRSVQEATPAIIELRRILHEDMQQHGAAAR' A
#
# COMPACT_ATOMS: atom_id res chain seq x y z
N MET A 1 -11.22 -5.23 9.72
CA MET A 1 -9.86 -5.58 10.19
C MET A 1 -9.85 -5.77 11.69
N ALA A 2 -8.98 -6.63 12.21
CA ALA A 2 -8.86 -6.85 13.64
C ALA A 2 -8.33 -5.58 14.32
N PRO A 3 -8.97 -5.07 15.41
CA PRO A 3 -8.63 -3.77 16.01
C PRO A 3 -7.17 -3.61 16.49
N LYS A 4 -6.45 -4.72 16.69
CA LYS A 4 -5.07 -4.73 17.19
C LYS A 4 -4.01 -4.90 16.09
N VAL A 5 -4.41 -4.98 14.83
CA VAL A 5 -3.49 -5.20 13.71
C VAL A 5 -3.38 -3.91 12.92
N GLN A 6 -2.21 -3.30 12.97
CA GLN A 6 -1.86 -2.19 12.08
C GLN A 6 -1.58 -2.71 10.68
N TYR A 7 -1.83 -1.88 9.67
CA TYR A 7 -1.64 -2.25 8.28
C TYR A 7 -1.33 -1.04 7.42
N HIS A 8 -0.68 -1.30 6.31
CA HIS A 8 -0.34 -0.34 5.28
C HIS A 8 -0.90 -0.84 3.95
N SER A 9 -1.34 0.08 3.09
CA SER A 9 -1.88 -0.21 1.77
C SER A 9 -0.90 0.24 0.68
N ILE A 10 -0.64 -0.63 -0.30
CA ILE A 10 0.05 -0.28 -1.54
C ILE A 10 -0.92 -0.61 -2.68
N ILE A 11 -1.48 0.41 -3.31
CA ILE A 11 -2.57 0.29 -4.26
C ILE A 11 -2.12 0.72 -5.65
N ALA A 12 -2.52 -0.03 -6.66
CA ALA A 12 -2.22 0.27 -8.04
C ALA A 12 -3.29 1.15 -8.68
N ARG A 13 -2.88 1.98 -9.64
CA ARG A 13 -3.75 2.61 -10.62
C ARG A 13 -3.15 2.45 -12.02
N ALA A 14 -3.95 2.09 -13.01
CA ALA A 14 -3.49 1.82 -14.36
C ALA A 14 -2.95 3.06 -15.08
N LYS A 15 -3.50 4.24 -14.76
CA LYS A 15 -3.08 5.52 -15.34
C LYS A 15 -3.07 6.62 -14.29
N ALA A 16 -2.16 7.60 -14.44
CA ALA A 16 -1.96 8.70 -13.50
C ALA A 16 -3.01 9.81 -13.59
N ASP A 17 -3.81 9.83 -14.66
CA ASP A 17 -4.78 10.87 -14.96
C ASP A 17 -6.14 10.64 -14.28
N GLY A 18 -6.83 11.74 -14.02
CA GLY A 18 -8.18 11.72 -13.45
C GLY A 18 -8.24 11.47 -11.94
N PRO A 19 -9.46 11.57 -11.37
CA PRO A 19 -9.72 11.41 -9.93
C PRO A 19 -9.40 9.99 -9.47
N LEU A 20 -8.71 9.85 -8.35
CA LEU A 20 -8.25 8.57 -7.80
C LEU A 20 -9.41 7.60 -7.56
N GLU A 21 -10.55 8.11 -7.10
CA GLU A 21 -11.76 7.34 -6.78
C GLU A 21 -12.37 6.66 -8.01
N LYS A 22 -12.03 7.15 -9.21
CA LYS A 22 -12.47 6.62 -10.50
C LYS A 22 -11.41 5.77 -11.20
N THR A 23 -10.32 5.44 -10.51
CA THR A 23 -9.25 4.61 -11.07
C THR A 23 -9.39 3.14 -10.66
N ASP A 24 -8.68 2.30 -11.39
CA ASP A 24 -8.52 0.87 -11.16
C ASP A 24 -7.10 0.44 -11.55
N ASP A 25 -6.72 -0.80 -11.27
CA ASP A 25 -5.44 -1.40 -11.68
C ASP A 25 -5.53 -2.25 -12.97
N GLY A 26 -6.64 -2.09 -13.72
CA GLY A 26 -7.07 -2.97 -14.81
C GLY A 26 -8.02 -4.09 -14.38
N LEU A 27 -8.30 -4.26 -13.08
CA LEU A 27 -9.25 -5.24 -12.56
C LEU A 27 -10.01 -4.76 -11.31
N VAL A 28 -9.30 -4.22 -10.32
CA VAL A 28 -9.83 -3.83 -9.03
C VAL A 28 -9.97 -2.31 -8.96
N PRO A 29 -11.19 -1.76 -8.77
CA PRO A 29 -11.38 -0.33 -8.55
C PRO A 29 -10.74 0.16 -7.25
N TYR A 30 -10.19 1.37 -7.26
CA TYR A 30 -9.51 1.97 -6.11
C TYR A 30 -10.37 1.94 -4.83
N TRP A 31 -11.65 2.31 -4.92
CA TRP A 31 -12.56 2.36 -3.77
C TRP A 31 -12.79 0.99 -3.12
N SER A 32 -12.59 -0.10 -3.87
CA SER A 32 -12.70 -1.48 -3.36
C SER A 32 -11.43 -1.90 -2.62
N SER A 33 -10.27 -1.45 -3.09
CA SER A 33 -8.97 -1.69 -2.45
C SER A 33 -8.67 -0.74 -1.27
N HIS A 34 -9.28 0.44 -1.25
CA HIS A 34 -9.03 1.46 -0.25
C HIS A 34 -9.58 1.03 1.11
N LEU A 35 -8.76 1.23 2.15
CA LEU A 35 -9.11 0.91 3.54
C LEU A 35 -8.84 2.15 4.41
N PRO A 36 -9.87 2.79 4.98
CA PRO A 36 -9.76 4.14 5.54
C PRO A 36 -8.88 4.26 6.79
N ASN A 37 -8.53 3.14 7.44
CA ASN A 37 -7.74 3.14 8.68
C ASN A 37 -6.33 2.58 8.49
N ALA A 38 -5.82 2.59 7.25
CA ALA A 38 -4.43 2.21 6.99
C ALA A 38 -3.50 3.25 7.65
N VAL A 39 -2.40 2.77 8.25
CA VAL A 39 -1.35 3.64 8.82
C VAL A 39 -0.70 4.47 7.70
N SER A 40 -0.52 3.87 6.52
CA SER A 40 -0.15 4.59 5.31
C SER A 40 -0.81 3.96 4.09
N GLU A 41 -1.00 4.76 3.04
CA GLU A 41 -1.46 4.30 1.73
C GLU A 41 -0.56 4.87 0.64
N LYS A 42 0.00 4.00 -0.19
CA LYS A 42 0.85 4.37 -1.33
C LYS A 42 0.16 3.98 -2.63
N VAL A 43 -0.20 4.97 -3.43
CA VAL A 43 -0.75 4.75 -4.77
C VAL A 43 0.37 4.77 -5.81
N ILE A 44 0.39 3.76 -6.68
CA ILE A 44 1.45 3.55 -7.69
C ILE A 44 0.81 3.38 -9.07
N VAL A 45 1.36 4.07 -10.07
CA VAL A 45 0.96 3.84 -11.46
C VAL A 45 1.54 2.50 -11.92
N SER A 46 0.69 1.49 -12.02
CA SER A 46 1.02 0.10 -12.33
C SER A 46 -0.24 -0.65 -12.73
N GLY A 47 -0.09 -1.77 -13.44
CA GLY A 47 -1.13 -2.79 -13.51
C GLY A 47 -1.23 -3.60 -12.21
N ARG A 48 -2.12 -4.58 -12.21
CA ARG A 48 -2.44 -5.48 -11.08
C ARG A 48 -1.25 -6.15 -10.37
N SER A 49 -0.11 -6.37 -11.03
CA SER A 49 1.10 -6.95 -10.40
C SER A 49 1.98 -5.89 -9.74
N VAL A 50 1.38 -5.00 -8.95
CA VAL A 50 2.08 -3.85 -8.38
C VAL A 50 3.20 -4.23 -7.42
N GLN A 51 3.13 -5.40 -6.79
CA GLN A 51 4.18 -5.91 -5.90
C GLN A 51 5.54 -6.11 -6.60
N GLU A 52 5.56 -6.25 -7.92
CA GLU A 52 6.78 -6.38 -8.72
C GLU A 52 7.37 -5.02 -9.12
N ALA A 53 6.59 -3.94 -9.00
CA ALA A 53 7.03 -2.61 -9.36
C ALA A 53 8.09 -2.12 -8.37
N THR A 54 9.19 -1.55 -8.88
CA THR A 54 10.23 -0.89 -8.08
C THR A 54 9.68 0.04 -6.98
N PRO A 55 8.72 0.96 -7.24
CA PRO A 55 8.17 1.81 -6.19
C PRO A 55 7.45 1.04 -5.08
N ALA A 56 6.84 -0.12 -5.37
CA ALA A 56 6.17 -0.94 -4.37
C ALA A 56 7.20 -1.67 -3.49
N ILE A 57 8.27 -2.18 -4.10
CA ILE A 57 9.38 -2.82 -3.38
C ILE A 57 10.05 -1.82 -2.44
N ILE A 58 10.26 -0.57 -2.88
CA ILE A 58 10.82 0.49 -2.04
C ILE A 58 9.90 0.80 -0.87
N GLU A 59 8.59 0.93 -1.11
CA GLU A 59 7.62 1.20 -0.03
C GLU A 59 7.52 0.04 0.96
N LEU A 60 7.53 -1.21 0.48
CA LEU A 60 7.57 -2.39 1.33
C LEU A 60 8.81 -2.39 2.23
N ARG A 61 10.00 -2.08 1.68
CA ARG A 61 11.22 -1.97 2.48
C ARG A 61 11.13 -0.85 3.52
N ARG A 62 10.50 0.28 3.20
CA ARG A 62 10.29 1.39 4.14
C ARG A 62 9.43 0.93 5.32
N ILE A 63 8.29 0.28 5.04
CA ILE A 63 7.36 -0.26 6.04
C ILE A 63 8.07 -1.28 6.93
N LEU A 64 8.82 -2.23 6.35
CA LEU A 64 9.52 -3.25 7.13
C LEU A 64 10.61 -2.66 8.03
N HIS A 65 11.36 -1.66 7.57
CA HIS A 65 12.33 -0.98 8.45
C HIS A 65 11.63 -0.19 9.56
N GLU A 66 10.51 0.46 9.26
CA GLU A 66 9.70 1.16 10.26
C GLU A 66 9.21 0.20 11.35
N ASP A 67 8.66 -0.95 10.97
CA ASP A 67 8.25 -2.02 11.88
C ASP A 67 9.41 -2.51 12.75
N MET A 68 10.59 -2.74 12.16
CA MET A 68 11.79 -3.10 12.90
C MET A 68 12.23 -2.02 13.91
N GLN A 69 12.04 -0.74 13.62
CA GLN A 69 12.35 0.31 14.59
C GLN A 69 11.33 0.37 15.73
N GLN A 70 10.06 0.16 15.42
CA GLN A 70 8.96 0.23 16.41
C GLN A 70 8.91 -1.00 17.32
N HIS A 71 9.28 -2.18 16.81
CA HIS A 71 9.12 -3.45 17.51
C HIS A 71 10.43 -4.23 17.72
N GLY A 72 11.49 -3.94 16.96
CA GLY A 72 12.77 -4.64 17.04
C GLY A 72 13.61 -4.30 18.28
N ALA A 73 13.32 -3.21 18.98
CA ALA A 73 13.95 -2.90 20.27
C ALA A 73 13.47 -3.81 21.42
N ALA A 74 12.30 -4.45 21.29
CA ALA A 74 11.76 -5.37 22.29
C ALA A 74 12.34 -6.80 22.20
N ALA A 75 13.14 -7.08 21.17
CA ALA A 75 13.75 -8.39 20.91
C ALA A 75 15.25 -8.46 21.25
N ARG A 76 15.78 -7.48 22.00
CA ARG A 76 17.16 -7.48 22.53
C ARG A 76 17.18 -7.47 24.04
#